data_AF-A0A317GYF0-F1
#
_entry.id   AF-A0A317GYF0-F1
#
_cell.length_a   1.000
_cell.length_b   1.000
_cell.length_c   1.000
_cell.angle_alpha   90.00
_cell.angle_beta   90.00
_cell.angle_gamma   90.00
#
_symmetry.space_group_name_H-M   'P 1'
#
loop_
_entity.id
_entity.type
_entity.pdbx_description
1 polymer ?
#
loop_
_entity_poly.entity_id
_entity_poly.type
_entity_poly.pdbx_seq_one_letter_code
_entity_poly.pdbx_strand_id
1 'polypeptide(L)'
;MTARALRLATVANLACDIRQLSPQWHFDSASDRVALLNLWNSGCRRAIARTLEYLRPFRDKPSHPWLAMQAFGTATHAIADFYAHTTWIELHLAKYPASPIPLAPLFALECDVEQFPPGLQSGYFHLRHGIHGCPRSDGRYRPPPGFQYAHADLAKDFPDKGHGADHVPAGDHTYFEAALRLATAATVDAWQRLPPLLVERYGPPASGLLAYFY
;
A
#
# COMPACT_ATOMS: atom_id res chain seq x y z
N MET A 1 7.31 -8.13 16.71
CA MET A 1 6.61 -9.10 15.84
C MET A 1 7.27 -10.46 16.02
N THR A 2 6.51 -11.51 16.33
CA THR A 2 7.10 -12.85 16.44
C THR A 2 7.53 -13.35 15.06
N ALA A 3 8.54 -14.23 14.99
CA ALA A 3 9.03 -14.78 13.71
C ALA A 3 7.91 -15.49 12.92
N ARG A 4 6.96 -16.13 13.61
CA ARG A 4 5.79 -16.76 13.01
C ARG A 4 4.84 -15.74 12.39
N ALA A 5 4.52 -14.66 13.11
CA ALA A 5 3.64 -13.61 12.60
C ALA A 5 4.25 -12.93 11.35
N LEU A 6 5.55 -12.63 11.40
CA LEU A 6 6.30 -12.08 10.26
C LEU A 6 6.19 -12.99 9.04
N ARG A 7 6.52 -14.28 9.21
CA ARG A 7 6.45 -15.24 8.10
C ARG A 7 5.06 -15.32 7.47
N LEU A 8 4.01 -15.34 8.29
CA LEU A 8 2.63 -15.40 7.79
C LEU A 8 2.23 -14.12 7.05
N ALA A 9 2.57 -12.96 7.58
CA ALA A 9 2.32 -11.68 6.93
C ALA A 9 3.06 -11.58 5.60
N THR A 10 4.33 -11.99 5.53
CA THR A 10 5.12 -12.02 4.29
C THR A 10 4.51 -12.96 3.24
N VAL A 11 4.12 -14.18 3.63
CA VAL A 11 3.47 -15.11 2.69
C VAL A 11 2.15 -14.54 2.16
N ALA A 12 1.36 -13.91 3.03
CA ALA A 12 0.09 -13.31 2.62
C ALA A 12 0.25 -12.07 1.74
N ASN A 13 1.28 -11.27 1.99
CA ASN A 13 1.68 -10.16 1.16
C ASN A 13 2.00 -10.66 -0.26
N LEU A 14 2.93 -11.61 -0.40
CA LEU A 14 3.26 -12.24 -1.69
C LEU A 14 2.04 -12.88 -2.39
N ALA A 15 1.14 -13.51 -1.63
CA ALA A 15 -0.06 -14.12 -2.20
C ALA A 15 -1.07 -13.10 -2.73
N CYS A 16 -0.96 -11.82 -2.34
CA CYS A 16 -1.86 -10.77 -2.80
C CYS A 16 -1.67 -10.46 -4.29
N ASP A 17 -0.48 -10.71 -4.86
CA ASP A 17 -0.21 -10.59 -6.30
C ASP A 17 -1.13 -11.46 -7.17
N ILE A 18 -1.70 -12.55 -6.65
CA ILE A 18 -2.70 -13.36 -7.38
C ILE A 18 -3.96 -12.51 -7.70
N ARG A 19 -4.17 -11.41 -6.99
CA ARG A 19 -5.27 -10.46 -7.20
C ARG A 19 -4.89 -9.28 -8.08
N GLN A 20 -3.84 -9.41 -8.91
CA GLN A 20 -3.33 -8.38 -9.84
C GLN A 20 -4.42 -7.64 -10.63
N LEU A 21 -5.59 -8.25 -10.80
CA LEU A 21 -6.73 -7.71 -11.57
C LEU A 21 -7.69 -6.85 -10.77
N SER A 22 -7.40 -6.61 -9.50
CA SER A 22 -8.26 -5.90 -8.57
C SER A 22 -7.57 -4.60 -8.15
N PRO A 23 -7.81 -3.48 -8.86
CA PRO A 23 -7.09 -2.22 -8.65
C PRO A 23 -7.13 -1.74 -7.19
N GLN A 24 -8.19 -2.06 -6.45
CA GLN A 24 -8.31 -1.74 -5.03
C GLN A 24 -7.23 -2.40 -4.14
N TRP A 25 -6.63 -3.51 -4.56
CA TRP A 25 -5.55 -4.17 -3.80
C TRP A 25 -4.15 -3.72 -4.22
N HIS A 26 -4.04 -3.03 -5.35
CA HIS A 26 -2.78 -2.64 -5.99
C HIS A 26 -2.63 -1.12 -6.18
N PHE A 27 -3.63 -0.34 -5.76
CA PHE A 27 -3.72 1.10 -5.99
C PHE A 27 -3.62 1.53 -7.46
N ASP A 28 -3.89 0.65 -8.41
CA ASP A 28 -3.83 0.96 -9.84
C ASP A 28 -5.02 1.81 -10.32
N SER A 29 -4.80 2.55 -11.40
CA SER A 29 -5.87 3.22 -12.15
C SER A 29 -6.70 4.24 -11.34
N ALA A 30 -6.04 5.06 -10.54
CA ALA A 30 -6.62 6.26 -9.96
C ALA A 30 -6.09 7.54 -10.60
N SER A 31 -6.97 8.26 -11.30
CA SER A 31 -6.67 9.49 -12.04
C SER A 31 -6.43 10.72 -11.16
N ASP A 32 -6.75 10.63 -9.86
CA ASP A 32 -6.59 11.71 -8.89
C ASP A 32 -6.65 11.17 -7.45
N ARG A 33 -6.44 12.08 -6.49
CA ARG A 33 -6.48 11.78 -5.04
C ARG A 33 -7.84 11.29 -4.53
N VAL A 34 -8.95 11.68 -5.17
CA VAL A 34 -10.29 11.20 -4.78
C VAL A 34 -10.47 9.75 -5.22
N ALA A 35 -10.07 9.42 -6.44
CA ALA A 35 -10.05 8.06 -6.94
C ALA A 35 -9.13 7.16 -6.08
N LEU A 36 -7.96 7.64 -5.66
CA LEU A 36 -7.08 6.92 -4.74
C LEU A 36 -7.74 6.66 -3.38
N LEU A 37 -8.42 7.65 -2.82
CA LEU A 37 -9.18 7.47 -1.58
C LEU A 37 -10.29 6.41 -1.75
N ASN A 38 -10.94 6.34 -2.91
CA ASN A 38 -11.94 5.31 -3.20
C ASN A 38 -11.31 3.90 -3.31
N LEU A 39 -10.13 3.76 -3.92
CA LEU A 39 -9.38 2.50 -3.92
C LEU A 39 -8.97 2.10 -2.51
N TRP A 40 -8.46 3.04 -1.71
CA TRP A 40 -8.11 2.79 -0.32
C TRP A 40 -9.32 2.29 0.49
N ASN A 41 -10.47 2.97 0.38
CA ASN A 41 -11.72 2.61 1.06
C ASN A 41 -12.21 1.21 0.65
N SER A 42 -12.11 0.89 -0.64
CA SER A 42 -12.50 -0.41 -1.19
C SER A 42 -11.37 -1.44 -1.12
N GLY A 43 -10.23 -1.16 -0.53
CA GLY A 43 -9.08 -2.04 -0.59
C GLY A 43 -8.42 -2.15 0.77
N CYS A 44 -7.34 -1.40 0.92
CA CYS A 44 -6.52 -1.29 2.12
C CYS A 44 -7.36 -1.18 3.41
N ARG A 45 -8.34 -0.26 3.47
CA ARG A 45 -9.21 -0.08 4.65
C ARG A 45 -9.97 -1.36 5.02
N ARG A 46 -10.46 -2.12 4.04
CA ARG A 46 -11.17 -3.38 4.28
C ARG A 46 -10.23 -4.46 4.81
N ALA A 47 -9.00 -4.51 4.34
CA ALA A 47 -7.98 -5.42 4.85
C ALA A 47 -7.57 -5.07 6.29
N ILE A 48 -7.42 -3.78 6.61
CA ILE A 48 -7.20 -3.30 7.99
C ILE A 48 -8.36 -3.69 8.89
N ALA A 49 -9.61 -3.39 8.49
CA ALA A 49 -10.79 -3.72 9.28
C ALA A 49 -10.93 -5.23 9.54
N ARG A 50 -10.62 -6.07 8.55
CA ARG A 50 -10.59 -7.54 8.72
C ARG A 50 -9.50 -7.98 9.69
N THR A 51 -8.31 -7.37 9.61
CA THR A 51 -7.22 -7.65 10.55
C THR A 51 -7.68 -7.42 11.99
N LEU A 52 -8.31 -6.26 12.23
CA LEU A 52 -8.82 -5.91 13.56
C LEU A 52 -9.95 -6.86 14.00
N GLU A 53 -10.88 -7.20 13.12
CA GLU A 53 -11.99 -8.12 13.44
C GLU A 53 -11.49 -9.54 13.77
N TYR A 54 -10.45 -10.04 13.10
CA TYR A 54 -9.87 -11.35 13.40
C TYR A 54 -9.02 -11.36 14.67
N LEU A 55 -8.52 -10.20 15.09
CA LEU A 55 -7.79 -10.00 16.35
C LEU A 55 -8.70 -9.57 17.51
N ARG A 56 -10.01 -9.45 17.26
CA ARG A 56 -10.96 -8.89 18.20
C ARG A 56 -10.91 -9.62 19.56
N PRO A 57 -10.70 -8.89 20.68
CA PRO A 57 -10.59 -9.47 22.01
C PRO A 57 -11.99 -9.78 22.58
N PHE A 58 -12.44 -11.05 22.58
CA PHE A 58 -13.61 -11.47 23.37
C PHE A 58 -13.34 -12.74 24.17
N ARG A 59 -14.01 -12.87 25.33
CA ARG A 59 -13.97 -14.06 26.20
C ARG A 59 -14.39 -15.35 25.48
N ASP A 60 -15.24 -15.26 24.46
CA ASP A 60 -15.98 -16.42 23.95
C ASP A 60 -15.76 -16.71 22.46
N LYS A 61 -14.90 -15.94 21.77
CA LYS A 61 -14.50 -16.25 20.38
C LYS A 61 -13.00 -16.39 20.27
N PRO A 62 -12.48 -17.48 19.67
CA PRO A 62 -11.06 -17.59 19.41
C PRO A 62 -10.63 -16.44 18.48
N SER A 63 -9.51 -15.80 18.81
CA SER A 63 -8.80 -15.01 17.81
C SER A 63 -8.45 -15.93 16.64
N HIS A 64 -8.53 -15.42 15.42
CA HIS A 64 -8.09 -16.13 14.22
C HIS A 64 -6.76 -15.53 13.75
N PRO A 65 -5.65 -15.71 14.49
CA PRO A 65 -4.40 -15.01 14.26
C PRO A 65 -3.85 -15.26 12.86
N TRP A 66 -4.09 -16.43 12.28
CA TRP A 66 -3.73 -16.70 10.89
C TRP A 66 -4.52 -15.85 9.90
N LEU A 67 -5.85 -15.79 10.03
CA LEU A 67 -6.70 -14.92 9.19
C LEU A 67 -6.35 -13.43 9.39
N ALA A 68 -6.01 -13.04 10.61
CA ALA A 68 -5.53 -11.71 10.91
C ALA A 68 -4.23 -11.39 10.16
N MET A 69 -3.23 -12.27 10.20
CA MET A 69 -1.98 -12.05 9.48
C MET A 69 -2.16 -12.07 7.97
N GLN A 70 -3.12 -12.84 7.45
CA GLN A 70 -3.47 -12.78 6.03
C GLN A 70 -4.05 -11.43 5.62
N ALA A 71 -5.01 -10.93 6.40
CA ALA A 71 -5.60 -9.63 6.16
C ALA A 71 -4.57 -8.51 6.33
N PHE A 72 -3.67 -8.63 7.32
CA PHE A 72 -2.58 -7.68 7.54
C PHE A 72 -1.62 -7.66 6.36
N GLY A 73 -1.17 -8.83 5.88
CA GLY A 73 -0.32 -8.93 4.70
C GLY A 73 -0.97 -8.37 3.44
N THR A 74 -2.30 -8.53 3.28
CA THR A 74 -3.06 -7.88 2.19
C THR A 74 -3.04 -6.35 2.32
N ALA A 75 -3.16 -5.81 3.55
CA ALA A 75 -3.11 -4.37 3.77
C ALA A 75 -1.71 -3.81 3.49
N THR A 76 -0.66 -4.48 3.97
CA THR A 76 0.72 -4.02 3.74
C THR A 76 1.17 -4.20 2.30
N HIS A 77 0.60 -5.17 1.57
CA HIS A 77 0.75 -5.28 0.11
C HIS A 77 0.23 -4.04 -0.59
N ALA A 78 -1.03 -3.68 -0.35
CA ALA A 78 -1.61 -2.49 -0.95
C ALA A 78 -0.82 -1.22 -0.60
N ILE A 79 -0.27 -1.13 0.61
CA ILE A 79 0.59 0.00 1.01
C ILE A 79 1.91 0.01 0.22
N ALA A 80 2.53 -1.14 -0.03
CA ALA A 80 3.74 -1.22 -0.86
C ALA A 80 3.43 -0.78 -2.30
N ASP A 81 2.34 -1.27 -2.87
CA ASP A 81 1.91 -0.92 -4.22
C ASP A 81 1.54 0.56 -4.37
N PHE A 82 1.01 1.19 -3.32
CA PHE A 82 0.84 2.64 -3.31
C PHE A 82 2.17 3.37 -3.55
N TYR A 83 3.25 3.00 -2.85
CA TYR A 83 4.55 3.64 -3.06
C TYR A 83 5.17 3.25 -4.40
N ALA A 84 4.88 2.06 -4.91
CA ALA A 84 5.44 1.55 -6.16
C ALA A 84 4.74 2.10 -7.42
N HIS A 85 3.44 2.42 -7.35
CA HIS A 85 2.62 2.70 -8.54
C HIS A 85 1.90 4.05 -8.52
N THR A 86 2.18 4.89 -7.52
CA THR A 86 1.70 6.29 -7.48
C THR A 86 2.83 7.29 -7.68
N THR A 87 2.44 8.55 -7.89
CA THR A 87 3.34 9.71 -7.96
C THR A 87 3.73 10.29 -6.58
N TRP A 88 3.49 9.58 -5.47
CA TRP A 88 3.72 10.08 -4.11
C TRP A 88 5.16 10.58 -3.88
N ILE A 89 6.14 9.80 -4.32
CA ILE A 89 7.56 10.09 -4.11
C ILE A 89 7.98 11.28 -4.98
N GLU A 90 7.62 11.24 -6.25
CA GLU A 90 7.91 12.23 -7.28
C GLU A 90 7.36 13.60 -6.88
N LEU A 91 6.10 13.66 -6.44
CA LEU A 91 5.46 14.90 -6.02
C LEU A 91 6.11 15.48 -4.76
N HIS A 92 6.50 14.63 -3.81
CA HIS A 92 7.20 15.10 -2.62
C HIS A 92 8.56 15.69 -2.98
N LEU A 93 9.37 14.98 -3.76
CA LEU A 93 10.72 15.39 -4.12
C LEU A 93 10.72 16.62 -5.06
N ALA A 94 9.72 16.75 -5.94
CA ALA A 94 9.56 17.95 -6.75
C ALA A 94 9.31 19.21 -5.90
N LYS A 95 8.60 19.07 -4.78
CA LYS A 95 8.25 20.18 -3.89
C LYS A 95 9.30 20.43 -2.79
N TYR A 96 9.93 19.36 -2.31
CA TYR A 96 10.83 19.36 -1.16
C TYR A 96 12.05 18.45 -1.40
N PRO A 97 12.96 18.81 -2.33
CA PRO A 97 14.02 17.92 -2.81
C PRO A 97 15.03 17.50 -1.74
N ALA A 98 15.18 18.27 -0.66
CA ALA A 98 16.10 17.98 0.44
C ALA A 98 15.42 17.36 1.68
N SER A 99 14.09 17.18 1.65
CA SER A 99 13.33 16.70 2.81
C SER A 99 13.11 15.20 2.75
N PRO A 100 13.07 14.51 3.91
CA PRO A 100 12.63 13.12 3.97
C PRO A 100 11.18 12.98 3.48
N ILE A 101 10.94 11.99 2.61
CA ILE A 101 9.60 11.68 2.13
C ILE A 101 8.76 11.12 3.29
N PRO A 102 7.60 11.71 3.61
CA PRO A 102 6.74 11.24 4.70
C PRO A 102 6.04 9.93 4.31
N LEU A 103 5.65 9.17 5.33
CA LEU A 103 4.73 8.06 5.15
C LEU A 103 3.34 8.59 4.76
N ALA A 104 2.72 7.93 3.78
CA ALA A 104 1.33 8.15 3.45
C ALA A 104 0.42 7.62 4.58
N PRO A 105 -0.70 8.29 4.90
CA PRO A 105 -1.58 7.95 6.02
C PRO A 105 -2.50 6.73 5.73
N LEU A 106 -1.95 5.65 5.17
CA LEU A 106 -2.74 4.55 4.61
C LEU A 106 -3.15 3.47 5.62
N PHE A 107 -2.39 3.28 6.71
CA PHE A 107 -2.75 2.30 7.74
C PHE A 107 -3.64 2.93 8.82
N ALA A 108 -4.85 3.34 8.45
CA ALA A 108 -5.79 4.02 9.34
C ALA A 108 -7.22 3.47 9.19
N LEU A 109 -8.11 3.84 10.12
CA LEU A 109 -9.55 3.55 10.01
C LEU A 109 -10.29 4.59 9.16
N GLU A 110 -9.72 5.78 9.04
CA GLU A 110 -10.20 6.93 8.30
C GLU A 110 -9.01 7.56 7.56
N CYS A 111 -9.27 8.10 6.37
CA CYS A 111 -8.26 8.79 5.55
C CYS A 111 -8.94 10.02 4.95
N ASP A 112 -8.29 11.17 5.08
CA ASP A 112 -8.76 12.43 4.50
C ASP A 112 -8.05 12.67 3.17
N VAL A 113 -8.82 13.03 2.14
CA VAL A 113 -8.29 13.32 0.79
C VAL A 113 -7.31 14.49 0.80
N GLU A 114 -7.45 15.43 1.74
CA GLU A 114 -6.54 16.57 1.85
C GLU A 114 -5.15 16.18 2.39
N GLN A 115 -5.01 14.97 2.92
CA GLN A 115 -3.69 14.42 3.28
C GLN A 115 -2.92 13.90 2.06
N PHE A 116 -3.59 13.77 0.90
CA PHE A 116 -2.93 13.44 -0.36
C PHE A 116 -2.56 14.72 -1.12
N PRO A 117 -1.31 14.82 -1.63
CA PRO A 117 -0.87 15.99 -2.36
C PRO A 117 -1.74 16.21 -3.62
N PRO A 118 -1.97 17.47 -4.01
CA PRO A 118 -2.54 17.77 -5.31
C PRO A 118 -1.72 17.13 -6.43
N GLY A 119 -2.39 16.57 -7.43
CA GLY A 119 -1.75 15.87 -8.54
C GLY A 119 -1.35 14.42 -8.26
N LEU A 120 -1.64 13.89 -7.07
CA LEU A 120 -1.43 12.46 -6.78
C LEU A 120 -2.28 11.62 -7.74
N GLN A 121 -1.63 10.72 -8.46
CA GLN A 121 -2.25 9.75 -9.37
C GLN A 121 -1.54 8.40 -9.22
N SER A 122 -2.20 7.33 -9.65
CA SER A 122 -1.55 6.07 -9.96
C SER A 122 -1.59 5.76 -11.44
N GLY A 123 -0.71 4.85 -11.85
CA GLY A 123 -0.59 4.47 -13.25
C GLY A 123 -1.81 3.67 -13.71
N TYR A 124 -2.23 3.91 -14.95
CA TYR A 124 -3.33 3.16 -15.54
C TYR A 124 -2.93 1.71 -15.84
N PHE A 125 -3.75 0.76 -15.42
CA PHE A 125 -3.61 -0.67 -15.72
C PHE A 125 -4.97 -1.32 -15.96
N HIS A 126 -5.12 -1.95 -17.12
CA HIS A 126 -6.26 -2.79 -17.43
C HIS A 126 -5.87 -3.94 -18.38
N LEU A 127 -6.10 -5.18 -17.94
CA LEU A 127 -5.66 -6.38 -18.67
C LEU A 127 -6.23 -6.55 -20.08
N ARG A 128 -7.38 -5.95 -20.40
CA ARG A 128 -7.90 -5.87 -21.78
C ARG A 128 -6.87 -5.33 -22.79
N HIS A 129 -5.82 -4.65 -22.32
CA HIS A 129 -4.72 -4.15 -23.14
C HIS A 129 -3.44 -5.01 -23.08
N GLY A 130 -3.52 -6.23 -22.54
CA GLY A 130 -2.41 -7.17 -22.37
C GLY A 130 -1.60 -6.92 -21.09
N ILE A 131 -0.44 -7.57 -20.99
CA ILE A 131 0.42 -7.56 -19.79
C ILE A 131 0.95 -6.16 -19.42
N HIS A 132 1.02 -5.24 -20.39
CA HIS A 132 1.41 -3.85 -20.15
C HIS A 132 0.28 -3.03 -19.50
N GLY A 133 -0.96 -3.52 -19.54
CA GLY A 133 -2.13 -2.87 -18.94
C GLY A 133 -2.57 -1.55 -19.60
N CYS A 134 -1.84 -1.06 -20.59
CA CYS A 134 -2.04 0.25 -21.17
C CYS A 134 -2.43 0.14 -22.66
N PRO A 135 -3.40 0.95 -23.16
CA PRO A 135 -3.71 0.97 -24.58
C PRO A 135 -2.48 1.28 -25.44
N ARG A 136 -2.44 0.71 -26.64
CA ARG A 136 -1.40 1.01 -27.62
C ARG A 136 -1.96 1.94 -28.70
N SER A 137 -1.32 3.09 -28.89
CA SER A 137 -1.64 4.07 -29.94
C SER A 137 -0.34 4.43 -30.68
N ASP A 138 -0.35 4.36 -32.01
CA ASP A 138 0.81 4.64 -32.87
C ASP A 138 2.07 3.85 -32.46
N GLY A 139 1.86 2.58 -32.12
CA GLY A 139 2.94 1.68 -31.74
C GLY A 139 3.48 1.88 -30.32
N ARG A 140 3.03 2.89 -29.56
CA ARG A 140 3.47 3.18 -28.19
C ARG A 140 2.34 2.94 -27.18
N TYR A 141 2.69 2.51 -25.97
CA TYR A 141 1.74 2.45 -24.87
C TYR A 141 1.44 3.85 -24.38
N ARG A 142 0.15 4.21 -24.27
CA ARG A 142 -0.31 5.52 -23.80
C ARG A 142 -1.56 5.37 -22.94
N PRO A 143 -1.59 6.01 -21.77
CA PRO A 143 -2.75 5.93 -20.89
C PRO A 143 -3.98 6.58 -21.56
N PRO A 144 -5.20 6.13 -21.21
CA PRO A 144 -6.42 6.75 -21.71
C PRO A 144 -6.63 8.16 -21.14
N PRO A 145 -7.53 8.97 -21.72
CA PRO A 145 -7.86 10.29 -21.20
C PRO A 145 -8.20 10.26 -19.70
N GLY A 146 -7.69 11.24 -18.96
CA GLY A 146 -7.81 11.33 -17.49
C GLY A 146 -6.61 10.78 -16.73
N PHE A 147 -5.74 9.99 -17.38
CA PHE A 147 -4.51 9.47 -16.79
C PHE A 147 -3.30 10.10 -17.46
N GLN A 148 -2.31 10.50 -16.64
CA GLN A 148 -1.03 11.01 -17.16
C GLN A 148 -0.03 9.88 -17.41
N TYR A 149 -0.12 8.79 -16.66
CA TYR A 149 0.87 7.72 -16.65
C TYR A 149 0.22 6.36 -16.88
N ALA A 150 0.91 5.50 -17.63
CA ALA A 150 0.68 4.07 -17.58
C ALA A 150 1.24 3.49 -16.27
N HIS A 151 0.76 2.32 -15.85
CA HIS A 151 1.31 1.61 -14.69
C HIS A 151 2.82 1.39 -14.80
N ALA A 152 3.31 0.95 -15.96
CA ALA A 152 4.73 0.73 -16.19
C ALA A 152 5.58 2.01 -16.15
N ASP A 153 4.98 3.19 -16.38
CA ASP A 153 5.69 4.47 -16.33
C ASP A 153 6.01 4.88 -14.89
N LEU A 154 5.20 4.43 -13.91
CA LEU A 154 5.39 4.74 -12.49
C LEU A 154 5.97 3.60 -11.69
N ALA A 155 6.09 2.40 -12.25
CA ALA A 155 6.46 1.18 -11.53
C ALA A 155 7.88 1.26 -10.93
N LYS A 156 7.96 1.09 -9.61
CA LYS A 156 9.19 1.11 -8.79
C LYS A 156 9.44 -0.22 -8.08
N ASP A 157 8.89 -1.29 -8.60
CA ASP A 157 8.92 -2.66 -8.08
C ASP A 157 10.19 -3.45 -8.48
N PHE A 158 10.97 -2.94 -9.44
CA PHE A 158 12.23 -3.52 -9.87
C PHE A 158 13.42 -2.56 -9.75
N PRO A 159 14.59 -3.00 -9.25
CA PRO A 159 15.74 -2.13 -9.04
C PRO A 159 16.45 -1.71 -10.34
N ASP A 160 16.31 -2.49 -11.41
CA ASP A 160 17.10 -2.37 -12.64
C ASP A 160 16.24 -2.14 -13.89
N LYS A 161 14.95 -1.81 -13.73
CA LYS A 161 14.01 -1.60 -14.83
C LYS A 161 13.07 -0.42 -14.58
N GLY A 162 12.62 0.17 -15.68
CA GLY A 162 11.59 1.21 -15.68
C GLY A 162 11.94 2.34 -14.72
N HIS A 163 10.92 2.88 -14.07
CA HIS A 163 11.10 4.00 -13.16
C HIS A 163 11.84 3.62 -11.87
N GLY A 164 11.79 2.36 -11.45
CA GLY A 164 12.53 1.87 -10.28
C GLY A 164 14.05 2.00 -10.38
N ALA A 165 14.61 1.96 -11.60
CA ALA A 165 16.04 2.16 -11.85
C ALA A 165 16.47 3.64 -11.92
N ASP A 166 15.52 4.57 -12.06
CA ASP A 166 15.82 5.98 -12.10
C ASP A 166 16.30 6.47 -10.73
N HIS A 167 17.20 7.44 -10.72
CA HIS A 167 17.69 8.05 -9.48
C HIS A 167 16.73 9.13 -8.98
N VAL A 168 16.55 9.21 -7.67
CA VAL A 168 15.82 10.30 -7.06
C VAL A 168 16.61 11.62 -7.20
N PRO A 169 15.94 12.76 -7.42
CA PRO A 169 16.62 14.05 -7.42
C PRO A 169 17.39 14.29 -6.10
N ALA A 170 18.64 14.75 -6.21
CA ALA A 170 19.48 15.15 -5.09
C ALA A 170 19.86 14.06 -4.06
N GLY A 171 19.75 12.77 -4.42
CA GLY A 171 20.18 11.66 -3.58
C GLY A 171 20.93 10.56 -4.35
N ASP A 172 21.63 9.70 -3.61
CA ASP A 172 22.36 8.54 -4.16
C ASP A 172 21.50 7.28 -4.21
N HIS A 173 20.17 7.44 -4.25
CA HIS A 173 19.22 6.33 -4.19
C HIS A 173 18.35 6.26 -5.44
N THR A 174 17.89 5.06 -5.79
CA THR A 174 16.90 4.89 -6.87
C THR A 174 15.48 5.04 -6.35
N TYR A 175 14.51 5.23 -7.25
CA TYR A 175 13.09 5.21 -6.88
C TYR A 175 12.64 3.86 -6.32
N PHE A 176 13.24 2.75 -6.76
CA PHE A 176 13.04 1.43 -6.14
C PHE A 176 13.47 1.45 -4.67
N GLU A 177 14.68 1.96 -4.37
CA GLU A 177 15.17 2.01 -3.00
C GLU A 177 14.32 2.93 -2.11
N ALA A 178 13.85 4.06 -2.67
CA ALA A 178 12.94 4.97 -1.98
C ALA A 178 11.59 4.29 -1.67
N ALA A 179 10.97 3.64 -2.66
CA ALA A 179 9.71 2.92 -2.49
C ALA A 179 9.85 1.76 -1.49
N LEU A 180 10.91 0.96 -1.59
CA LEU A 180 11.21 -0.14 -0.67
C LEU A 180 11.37 0.35 0.77
N ARG A 181 12.11 1.45 0.98
CA ARG A 181 12.28 2.06 2.31
C ARG A 181 10.95 2.53 2.90
N LEU A 182 10.13 3.23 2.10
CA LEU A 182 8.82 3.72 2.54
C LEU A 182 7.85 2.57 2.84
N ALA A 183 7.78 1.56 1.97
CA ALA A 183 6.94 0.38 2.17
C ALA A 183 7.35 -0.41 3.43
N THR A 184 8.67 -0.55 3.67
CA THR A 184 9.21 -1.20 4.87
C THR A 184 8.85 -0.40 6.12
N ALA A 185 9.11 0.91 6.11
CA ALA A 185 8.80 1.80 7.24
C ALA A 185 7.29 1.83 7.54
N ALA A 186 6.44 1.91 6.52
CA ALA A 186 4.99 1.86 6.67
C ALA A 186 4.49 0.51 7.19
N THR A 187 5.12 -0.61 6.82
CA THR A 187 4.80 -1.93 7.36
C THR A 187 5.14 -2.03 8.85
N VAL A 188 6.29 -1.47 9.25
CA VAL A 188 6.68 -1.40 10.67
C VAL A 188 5.73 -0.51 11.46
N ASP A 189 5.42 0.69 10.95
CA ASP A 189 4.43 1.60 11.55
C ASP A 189 3.07 0.91 11.69
N ALA A 190 2.58 0.27 10.63
CA ALA A 190 1.33 -0.49 10.64
C ALA A 190 1.29 -1.55 11.75
N TRP A 191 2.38 -2.30 11.93
CA TRP A 191 2.48 -3.29 13.01
C TRP A 191 2.41 -2.63 14.40
N GLN A 192 3.09 -1.50 14.58
CA GLN A 192 3.09 -0.74 15.83
C GLN A 192 1.72 -0.12 16.12
N ARG A 193 0.95 0.24 15.09
CA ARG A 193 -0.39 0.83 15.21
C ARG A 193 -1.50 -0.19 15.44
N LEU A 194 -1.27 -1.48 15.21
CA LEU A 194 -2.29 -2.52 15.44
C LEU A 194 -2.83 -2.56 16.87
N PRO A 195 -2.00 -2.64 17.94
CA PRO A 195 -2.49 -2.63 19.31
C PRO A 195 -3.34 -1.40 19.68
N PRO A 196 -2.91 -0.14 19.44
CA PRO A 196 -3.75 1.02 19.77
C PRO A 196 -5.05 1.05 18.95
N LEU A 197 -5.04 0.64 17.67
CA LEU A 197 -6.26 0.56 16.86
C LEU A 197 -7.26 -0.50 17.38
N LEU A 198 -6.77 -1.61 17.94
CA LEU A 198 -7.63 -2.60 18.60
C LEU A 198 -8.31 -2.01 19.83
N VAL A 199 -7.55 -1.25 20.64
CA VAL A 199 -8.07 -0.59 21.84
C VAL A 199 -9.08 0.50 21.48
N GLU A 200 -8.78 1.33 20.48
CA GLU A 200 -9.69 2.35 19.98
C GLU A 200 -11.02 1.74 19.50
N ARG A 201 -10.96 0.60 18.79
CA ARG A 201 -12.14 -0.02 18.18
C ARG A 201 -12.96 -0.89 19.14
N TYR A 202 -12.31 -1.62 20.05
CA TYR A 202 -12.97 -2.64 20.89
C TYR A 202 -12.79 -2.42 22.40
N GLY A 203 -12.08 -1.37 22.81
CA GLY A 203 -11.70 -1.14 24.19
C GLY A 203 -10.45 -1.94 24.62
N PRO A 204 -9.94 -1.68 25.83
CA PRO A 204 -8.78 -2.39 26.35
C PRO A 204 -9.09 -3.89 26.46
N PRO A 205 -8.15 -4.77 26.08
CA PRO A 205 -8.36 -6.20 26.24
C PRO A 205 -8.50 -6.57 27.72
N ALA A 206 -9.36 -7.55 28.02
CA ALA A 206 -9.20 -8.30 29.27
C ALA A 206 -7.78 -8.88 29.29
N SER A 207 -7.08 -8.74 30.41
CA SER A 207 -5.68 -9.15 30.61
C SER A 207 -5.33 -10.46 29.88
N GLY A 208 -4.50 -10.40 28.83
CA GLY A 208 -4.05 -11.58 28.07
C GLY A 208 -3.78 -11.40 26.56
N LEU A 209 -4.32 -10.36 25.91
CA LEU A 209 -4.18 -10.21 24.44
C LEU A 209 -2.77 -9.80 23.96
N LEU A 210 -1.97 -9.21 24.86
CA LEU A 210 -0.61 -8.78 24.55
C LEU A 210 0.34 -9.95 24.23
N ALA A 211 0.00 -11.18 24.65
CA ALA A 211 0.84 -12.37 24.42
C ALA A 211 1.00 -12.79 22.95
N TYR A 212 0.26 -12.18 22.01
CA TYR A 212 0.45 -12.43 20.56
C TYR A 212 1.39 -11.43 19.88
N PHE A 213 1.59 -10.26 20.49
CA PHE A 213 2.41 -9.19 19.94
C PHE A 213 3.84 -9.15 20.49
N TYR A 214 4.02 -9.73 21.68
CA TYR A 214 5.29 -9.94 22.39
C TYR A 214 5.63 -11.42 22.46
#